data_AF-A0A6N9JXI4-F1
#
_entry.id   AF-A0A6N9JXI4-F1
#
_cell.length_a   1.000
_cell.length_b   1.000
_cell.length_c   1.000
_cell.angle_alpha   90.00
_cell.angle_beta   90.00
_cell.angle_gamma   90.00
#
_symmetry.space_group_name_H-M   'P 1'
#
loop_
_entity.id
_entity.type
_entity.pdbx_description
1 polymer ?
#
loop_
_entity_poly.entity_id
_entity_poly.type
_entity_poly.pdbx_seq_one_letter_code
_entity_poly.pdbx_strand_id
1 'polypeptide(L)'
;MEIEKEVENFKDVIRADYKKWLDEKPLMKKDIRVYVDALYQGYLDACRTFKWSSESKVKKCKNDVDKREKIKKICEGEKPSGCAYQIREYLTKDNSIDFNEKHVELCKSLHENFKKNGVMVSYGQAQKIVNMAFKYLYCCKLDDKMRERFKACHMPLDSFSLEWFKRCFKEEDFFDKDYFTKLPDKLFKKVDGEKLLLKAESIGSWSSIKTLSENETEEMIRYPYEFYRDVIKKYCEEYNEKEVKREIYPLQLDFIVWPKMQKIMAAEAFIKTMEESEDEKEYEKNKLEKYDIKDSLNQVLKDRLNRIRDLIGEK
;
A
#
# COMPACT_ATOMS: atom_id res chain seq x y z
N MET A 1 -2.25 -5.54 -20.22
CA MET A 1 -2.57 -4.70 -19.07
C MET A 1 -2.28 -3.26 -19.45
N GLU A 2 -3.25 -2.38 -19.33
CA GLU A 2 -3.13 -0.97 -19.74
C GLU A 2 -3.27 -0.13 -18.48
N ILE A 3 -2.14 0.35 -17.95
CA ILE A 3 -2.11 1.03 -16.64
C ILE A 3 -3.05 2.25 -16.62
N GLU A 4 -3.18 2.95 -17.74
CA GLU A 4 -4.06 4.10 -17.90
C GLU A 4 -5.53 3.73 -17.67
N LYS A 5 -5.96 2.55 -18.15
CA LYS A 5 -7.30 2.02 -17.90
C LYS A 5 -7.51 1.69 -16.42
N GLU A 6 -6.53 1.09 -15.75
CA GLU A 6 -6.63 0.79 -14.32
C GLU A 6 -6.64 2.04 -13.44
N VAL A 7 -5.92 3.08 -13.86
CA VAL A 7 -5.96 4.41 -13.24
C VAL A 7 -7.34 5.04 -13.40
N GLU A 8 -7.94 4.96 -14.59
CA GLU A 8 -9.29 5.49 -14.83
C GLU A 8 -10.34 4.74 -14.01
N ASN A 9 -10.28 3.41 -13.96
CA ASN A 9 -11.14 2.59 -13.10
C ASN A 9 -11.01 2.99 -11.62
N PHE A 10 -9.80 3.33 -11.17
CA PHE A 10 -9.59 3.78 -9.79
C PHE A 10 -10.23 5.15 -9.53
N LYS A 11 -10.21 6.09 -10.50
CA LYS A 11 -10.87 7.40 -10.35
C LYS A 11 -12.36 7.30 -10.06
N ASP A 12 -13.02 6.27 -10.58
CA ASP A 12 -14.44 6.06 -10.34
C ASP A 12 -14.77 5.83 -8.86
N VAL A 13 -13.87 5.14 -8.13
CA VAL A 13 -14.03 4.82 -6.71
C VAL A 13 -13.46 5.88 -5.76
N ILE A 14 -12.78 6.91 -6.27
CA ILE A 14 -12.31 8.05 -5.46
C ILE A 14 -13.51 8.81 -4.88
N ARG A 15 -13.39 9.26 -3.63
CA ARG A 15 -14.45 10.02 -2.96
C ARG A 15 -14.73 11.36 -3.66
N ALA A 16 -16.01 11.74 -3.69
CA ALA A 16 -16.49 12.94 -4.39
C ALA A 16 -15.76 14.23 -3.98
N ASP A 17 -15.30 14.33 -2.73
CA ASP A 17 -14.62 15.52 -2.23
C ASP A 17 -13.21 15.72 -2.78
N TYR A 18 -12.60 14.67 -3.34
CA TYR A 18 -11.33 14.74 -4.08
C TYR A 18 -11.54 14.82 -5.60
N LYS A 19 -12.68 14.33 -6.13
CA LYS A 19 -12.95 14.30 -7.59
C LYS A 19 -12.80 15.67 -8.28
N LYS A 20 -13.10 16.76 -7.57
CA LYS A 20 -12.85 18.13 -8.06
C LYS A 20 -11.43 18.33 -8.59
N TRP A 21 -10.42 17.67 -8.02
CA TRP A 21 -9.02 17.79 -8.46
C TRP A 21 -8.68 16.94 -9.69
N LEU A 22 -9.53 15.97 -10.03
CA LEU A 22 -9.39 15.13 -11.22
C LEU A 22 -9.95 15.85 -12.44
N ASP A 23 -11.08 16.55 -12.25
CA ASP A 23 -11.83 17.24 -13.31
C ASP A 23 -11.30 18.66 -13.60
N GLU A 24 -10.86 19.36 -12.55
CA GLU A 24 -10.36 20.72 -12.68
C GLU A 24 -8.95 20.73 -13.31
N LYS A 25 -8.70 21.71 -14.20
CA LYS A 25 -7.41 21.90 -14.89
C LYS A 25 -6.34 22.74 -14.15
N PRO A 26 -6.35 23.09 -12.85
CA PRO A 26 -5.19 23.76 -12.28
C PRO A 26 -4.02 22.76 -12.24
N LEU A 27 -2.87 23.15 -12.79
CA LEU A 27 -1.64 22.40 -12.56
C LEU A 27 -1.42 22.28 -11.05
N MET A 28 -1.31 21.05 -10.54
CA MET A 28 -1.05 20.75 -9.13
C MET A 28 0.05 21.62 -8.53
N LYS A 29 1.03 22.04 -9.34
CA LYS A 29 2.16 22.91 -8.99
C LYS A 29 1.80 24.10 -8.10
N LYS A 30 0.61 24.71 -8.27
CA LYS A 30 0.28 25.98 -7.62
C LYS A 30 -0.49 25.83 -6.31
N ASP A 31 -1.34 24.82 -6.18
CA ASP A 31 -2.31 24.76 -5.07
C ASP A 31 -1.93 23.72 -4.02
N ILE A 32 -1.54 24.19 -2.83
CA ILE A 32 -1.19 23.32 -1.71
C ILE A 32 -2.38 22.42 -1.29
N ARG A 33 -3.62 22.87 -1.52
CA ARG A 33 -4.84 22.15 -1.13
C ARG A 33 -4.97 20.80 -1.83
N VAL A 34 -4.42 20.64 -3.05
CA VAL A 34 -4.40 19.34 -3.76
C VAL A 34 -3.63 18.30 -2.94
N TYR A 35 -2.47 18.69 -2.40
CA TYR A 35 -1.60 17.83 -1.60
C TYR A 35 -2.19 17.55 -0.22
N VAL A 36 -2.80 18.57 0.40
CA VAL A 36 -3.52 18.42 1.68
C VAL A 36 -4.71 17.48 1.53
N ASP A 37 -5.51 17.65 0.48
CA ASP A 37 -6.67 16.80 0.21
C ASP A 37 -6.22 15.36 -0.13
N ALA A 38 -5.08 15.17 -0.80
CA ALA A 38 -4.54 13.84 -1.09
C ALA A 38 -4.08 13.11 0.18
N LEU A 39 -3.37 13.80 1.07
CA LEU A 39 -3.01 13.28 2.39
C LEU A 39 -4.24 12.99 3.24
N TYR A 40 -5.28 13.81 3.14
CA TYR A 40 -6.54 13.56 3.82
C TYR A 40 -7.24 12.30 3.30
N GLN A 41 -7.27 12.07 1.98
CA GLN A 41 -7.76 10.80 1.43
C GLN A 41 -6.95 9.61 1.94
N GLY A 42 -5.62 9.70 1.91
CA GLY A 42 -4.76 8.66 2.49
C GLY A 42 -5.02 8.42 3.98
N TYR A 43 -5.31 9.46 4.76
CA TYR A 43 -5.77 9.32 6.14
C TYR A 43 -7.09 8.55 6.21
N LEU A 44 -8.07 8.85 5.35
CA LEU A 44 -9.36 8.14 5.35
C LEU A 44 -9.22 6.64 5.03
N ASP A 45 -8.19 6.25 4.26
CA ASP A 45 -7.85 4.86 4.01
C ASP A 45 -7.23 4.16 5.24
N ALA A 46 -6.55 4.91 6.11
CA ALA A 46 -5.86 4.36 7.28
C ALA A 46 -6.61 4.56 8.61
N CYS A 47 -7.55 5.50 8.69
CA CYS A 47 -8.04 6.07 9.95
C CYS A 47 -8.74 5.07 10.87
N ARG A 48 -9.30 3.98 10.32
CA ARG A 48 -9.96 2.92 11.11
C ARG A 48 -9.01 2.21 12.07
N THR A 49 -7.70 2.28 11.82
CA THR A 49 -6.66 1.64 12.65
C THR A 49 -6.11 2.57 13.73
N PHE A 50 -6.54 3.84 13.77
CA PHE A 50 -5.94 4.86 14.61
C PHE A 50 -6.35 4.71 16.08
N LYS A 51 -5.37 4.75 16.97
CA LYS A 51 -5.60 4.82 18.43
C LYS A 51 -5.53 6.27 18.88
N TRP A 52 -6.71 6.83 19.12
CA TRP A 52 -6.88 8.20 19.58
C TRP A 52 -6.75 8.29 21.10
N SER A 53 -5.84 9.11 21.62
CA SER A 53 -5.77 9.37 23.07
C SER A 53 -7.00 10.16 23.55
N SER A 54 -7.28 10.14 24.86
CA SER A 54 -8.29 10.98 25.49
C SER A 54 -8.01 12.48 25.33
N GLU A 55 -6.74 12.84 25.15
CA GLU A 55 -6.27 14.21 24.95
C GLU A 55 -6.39 14.70 23.50
N SER A 56 -6.69 13.79 22.57
CA SER A 56 -6.74 14.12 21.14
C SER A 56 -7.63 15.32 20.86
N LYS A 57 -7.05 16.33 20.19
CA LYS A 57 -7.77 17.53 19.78
C LYS A 57 -8.85 17.22 18.73
N VAL A 58 -8.69 16.14 17.97
CA VAL A 58 -9.66 15.69 16.95
C VAL A 58 -10.86 15.01 17.60
N LYS A 59 -10.66 14.18 18.64
CA LYS A 59 -11.76 13.55 19.39
C LYS A 59 -12.68 14.59 20.04
N LYS A 60 -12.13 15.75 20.41
CA LYS A 60 -12.86 16.86 21.05
C LYS A 60 -13.67 17.71 20.06
N CYS A 61 -13.54 17.50 18.75
CA CYS A 61 -14.31 18.22 17.74
C CYS A 61 -15.80 17.81 17.81
N LYS A 62 -16.69 18.81 17.71
CA LYS A 62 -18.14 18.64 17.92
C LYS A 62 -18.87 18.04 16.72
N ASN A 63 -18.33 18.21 15.51
CA ASN A 63 -18.93 17.72 14.27
C ASN A 63 -17.84 17.20 13.31
N ASP A 64 -18.26 16.52 12.25
CA ASP A 64 -17.34 15.89 11.30
C ASP A 64 -16.63 16.89 10.37
N VAL A 65 -17.20 18.07 10.16
CA VAL A 65 -16.57 19.17 9.41
C VAL A 65 -15.34 19.69 10.15
N ASP A 66 -15.48 19.92 11.46
CA ASP A 66 -14.39 20.35 12.34
C ASP A 66 -13.29 19.28 12.42
N LYS A 67 -13.68 18.00 12.52
CA LYS A 67 -12.71 16.89 12.50
C LYS A 67 -11.93 16.88 11.18
N ARG A 68 -12.63 16.97 10.04
CA ARG A 68 -12.02 16.99 8.71
C ARG A 68 -11.03 18.14 8.59
N GLU A 69 -11.42 19.35 8.95
CA GLU A 69 -10.55 20.53 8.88
C GLU A 69 -9.34 20.39 9.81
N LYS A 70 -9.53 19.82 11.01
CA LYS A 70 -8.43 19.56 11.93
C LYS A 70 -7.43 18.55 11.37
N ILE A 71 -7.90 17.47 10.75
CA ILE A 71 -7.01 16.49 10.11
C ILE A 71 -6.29 17.12 8.92
N LYS A 72 -6.98 17.89 8.08
CA LYS A 72 -6.33 18.60 6.96
C LYS A 72 -5.21 19.50 7.43
N LYS A 73 -5.40 20.26 8.52
CA LYS A 73 -4.33 21.07 9.13
C LYS A 73 -3.16 20.23 9.63
N ILE A 74 -3.42 19.04 10.18
CA ILE A 74 -2.37 18.09 10.60
C ILE A 74 -1.59 17.56 9.38
N CYS A 75 -2.30 17.20 8.31
CA CYS A 75 -1.71 16.75 7.05
C CYS A 75 -0.89 17.86 6.36
N GLU A 76 -1.38 19.10 6.39
CA GLU A 76 -0.68 20.26 5.85
C GLU A 76 0.64 20.48 6.59
N GLY A 77 0.59 20.53 7.92
CA GLY A 77 1.72 20.87 8.78
C GLY A 77 2.15 22.34 8.69
N GLU A 78 3.21 22.70 9.38
CA GLU A 78 3.72 24.07 9.40
C GLU A 78 4.60 24.35 8.17
N LYS A 79 4.38 25.47 7.50
CA LYS A 79 5.23 25.88 6.38
C LYS A 79 6.63 26.25 6.90
N PRO A 80 7.73 25.85 6.21
CA PRO A 80 7.80 25.10 4.96
C PRO A 80 7.95 23.57 5.13
N SER A 81 8.06 23.07 6.36
CA SER A 81 8.40 21.67 6.68
C SER A 81 7.21 20.72 6.75
N GLY A 82 5.98 21.21 6.57
CA GLY A 82 4.78 20.40 6.61
C GLY A 82 4.74 19.35 5.49
N CYS A 83 4.13 18.20 5.78
CA CYS A 83 4.15 17.04 4.88
C CYS A 83 3.61 17.39 3.47
N ALA A 84 2.52 18.17 3.38
CA ALA A 84 1.99 18.63 2.09
C ALA A 84 3.00 19.50 1.29
N TYR A 85 3.74 20.38 1.98
CA TYR A 85 4.74 21.24 1.35
C TYR A 85 5.93 20.43 0.83
N GLN A 86 6.36 19.43 1.59
CA GLN A 86 7.43 18.52 1.21
C GLN A 86 7.06 17.65 0.00
N ILE A 87 5.83 17.13 -0.08
CA ILE A 87 5.36 16.38 -1.26
C ILE A 87 5.34 17.29 -2.50
N ARG A 88 4.80 18.51 -2.36
CA ARG A 88 4.81 19.49 -3.45
C ARG A 88 6.23 19.79 -3.90
N GLU A 89 7.14 20.04 -2.97
CA GLU A 89 8.54 20.31 -3.29
C GLU A 89 9.18 19.14 -4.05
N TYR A 90 8.99 17.91 -3.56
CA TYR A 90 9.47 16.72 -4.25
C TYR A 90 8.94 16.64 -5.68
N LEU A 91 7.64 16.83 -5.91
CA LEU A 91 7.05 16.67 -7.25
C LEU A 91 7.33 17.84 -8.21
N THR A 92 7.63 19.05 -7.70
CA THR A 92 7.65 20.27 -8.52
C THR A 92 9.03 20.87 -8.75
N LYS A 93 9.95 20.76 -7.78
CA LYS A 93 11.29 21.33 -7.89
C LYS A 93 12.23 20.38 -8.63
N ASP A 94 13.26 20.93 -9.27
CA ASP A 94 14.42 20.15 -9.67
C ASP A 94 15.27 19.87 -8.42
N ASN A 95 15.06 18.68 -7.85
CA ASN A 95 15.91 18.14 -6.79
C ASN A 95 16.31 16.72 -7.16
N SER A 96 17.51 16.29 -6.76
CA SER A 96 18.02 14.93 -6.95
C SER A 96 17.75 14.04 -5.72
N ILE A 97 16.74 14.38 -4.91
CA ILE A 97 16.46 13.67 -3.66
C ILE A 97 15.93 12.29 -4.00
N ASP A 98 16.55 11.25 -3.43
CA ASP A 98 16.08 9.88 -3.52
C ASP A 98 14.72 9.72 -2.84
N PHE A 99 13.80 9.00 -3.49
CA PHE A 99 12.45 8.86 -2.94
C PHE A 99 12.42 8.06 -1.63
N ASN A 100 13.36 7.13 -1.39
CA ASN A 100 13.38 6.40 -0.12
C ASN A 100 13.68 7.35 1.04
N GLU A 101 14.69 8.21 0.87
CA GLU A 101 15.02 9.25 1.84
C GLU A 101 13.83 10.18 2.06
N LYS A 102 13.23 10.67 0.96
CA LYS A 102 12.05 11.53 1.01
C LYS A 102 10.87 10.86 1.72
N HIS A 103 10.60 9.60 1.43
CA HIS A 103 9.51 8.83 2.02
C HIS A 103 9.69 8.69 3.53
N VAL A 104 10.91 8.41 4.00
CA VAL A 104 11.23 8.37 5.44
C VAL A 104 10.96 9.73 6.10
N GLU A 105 11.41 10.83 5.49
CA GLU A 105 11.15 12.19 5.98
C GLU A 105 9.65 12.50 6.06
N LEU A 106 8.88 12.15 5.01
CA LEU A 106 7.43 12.38 4.95
C LEU A 106 6.70 11.59 6.03
N CYS A 107 7.06 10.31 6.23
CA CYS A 107 6.45 9.47 7.27
C CYS A 107 6.76 9.99 8.67
N LYS A 108 8.01 10.40 8.94
CA LYS A 108 8.42 10.99 10.23
C LYS A 108 7.70 12.32 10.48
N SER A 109 7.66 13.20 9.49
CA SER A 109 6.95 14.49 9.58
C SER A 109 5.46 14.28 9.89
N LEU A 110 4.81 13.34 9.21
CA LEU A 110 3.41 13.01 9.45
C LEU A 110 3.20 12.44 10.85
N HIS A 111 4.04 11.50 11.28
CA HIS A 111 4.01 10.92 12.63
C HIS A 111 4.09 12.01 13.70
N GLU A 112 5.06 12.91 13.60
CA GLU A 112 5.25 14.00 14.57
C GLU A 112 4.05 14.96 14.62
N ASN A 113 3.49 15.32 13.45
CA ASN A 113 2.33 16.20 13.38
C ASN A 113 1.09 15.59 14.04
N PHE A 114 0.85 14.29 13.82
CA PHE A 114 -0.23 13.57 14.51
C PHE A 114 0.04 13.46 16.02
N LYS A 115 1.27 13.14 16.43
CA LYS A 115 1.68 13.03 17.83
C LYS A 115 1.46 14.34 18.59
N LYS A 116 1.87 15.49 18.03
CA LYS A 116 1.61 16.83 18.59
C LYS A 116 0.11 17.15 18.77
N ASN A 117 -0.77 16.40 18.10
CA ASN A 117 -2.23 16.55 18.19
C ASN A 117 -2.90 15.41 18.98
N GLY A 118 -2.12 14.62 19.73
CA GLY A 118 -2.62 13.56 20.61
C GLY A 118 -3.05 12.29 19.86
N VAL A 119 -2.39 12.00 18.74
CA VAL A 119 -2.68 10.81 17.93
C VAL A 119 -1.40 10.02 17.74
N MET A 120 -1.38 8.79 18.23
CA MET A 120 -0.26 7.88 18.00
C MET A 120 -0.47 7.18 16.67
N VAL A 121 0.43 7.46 15.72
CA VAL A 121 0.43 6.87 14.38
C VAL A 121 1.67 6.01 14.25
N SER A 122 1.56 4.74 13.89
CA SER A 122 2.72 3.90 13.62
C SER A 122 3.39 4.27 12.28
N TYR A 123 4.61 3.78 12.04
CA TYR A 123 5.22 3.90 10.72
C TYR A 123 4.34 3.26 9.63
N GLY A 124 3.82 2.06 9.88
CA GLY A 124 2.89 1.37 8.97
C GLY A 124 1.63 2.17 8.60
N GLN A 125 1.11 2.98 9.53
CA GLN A 125 0.01 3.90 9.24
C GLN A 125 0.49 5.13 8.44
N ALA A 126 1.64 5.69 8.79
CA ALA A 126 2.21 6.83 8.09
C ALA A 126 2.54 6.50 6.61
N GLN A 127 3.19 5.35 6.34
CA GLN A 127 3.48 4.93 4.97
C GLN A 127 2.20 4.75 4.16
N LYS A 128 1.11 4.22 4.75
CA LYS A 128 -0.15 4.05 4.04
C LYS A 128 -0.71 5.40 3.62
N ILE A 129 -0.70 6.39 4.51
CA ILE A 129 -1.18 7.75 4.21
C ILE A 129 -0.35 8.39 3.11
N VAL A 130 0.98 8.36 3.25
CA VAL A 130 1.91 8.98 2.29
C VAL A 130 1.77 8.32 0.92
N ASN A 131 1.86 6.99 0.83
CA ASN A 131 1.80 6.29 -0.45
C ASN A 131 0.42 6.43 -1.11
N MET A 132 -0.68 6.37 -0.35
CA MET A 132 -2.00 6.64 -0.90
C MET A 132 -2.11 8.09 -1.41
N ALA A 133 -1.54 9.07 -0.70
CA ALA A 133 -1.50 10.45 -1.18
C ALA A 133 -0.79 10.54 -2.54
N PHE A 134 0.36 9.87 -2.72
CA PHE A 134 1.00 9.78 -4.05
C PHE A 134 0.10 9.10 -5.08
N LYS A 135 -0.64 8.04 -4.72
CA LYS A 135 -1.59 7.39 -5.62
C LYS A 135 -2.71 8.33 -6.08
N TYR A 136 -3.30 9.11 -5.17
CA TYR A 136 -4.31 10.11 -5.50
C TYR A 136 -3.75 11.21 -6.39
N LEU A 137 -2.55 11.70 -6.08
CA LEU A 137 -1.86 12.71 -6.89
C LEU A 137 -1.51 12.17 -8.30
N TYR A 138 -1.21 10.88 -8.43
CA TYR A 138 -0.95 10.24 -9.72
C TYR A 138 -2.19 10.26 -10.64
N CYS A 139 -3.39 10.33 -10.06
CA CYS A 139 -4.64 10.40 -10.82
C CYS A 139 -4.93 11.81 -11.38
N CYS A 140 -4.25 12.84 -10.87
CA CYS A 140 -4.41 14.21 -11.33
C CYS A 140 -3.69 14.44 -12.66
N LYS A 141 -3.87 15.63 -13.24
CA LYS A 141 -3.11 16.02 -14.44
C LYS A 141 -1.63 16.26 -14.11
N LEU A 142 -0.76 15.43 -14.71
CA LEU A 142 0.68 15.48 -14.54
C LEU A 142 1.40 16.02 -15.77
N ASP A 143 2.52 16.72 -15.56
CA ASP A 143 3.52 16.92 -16.61
C ASP A 143 4.55 15.79 -16.61
N ASP A 144 5.39 15.74 -17.64
CA ASP A 144 6.33 14.62 -17.85
C ASP A 144 7.34 14.50 -16.71
N LYS A 145 7.78 15.64 -16.15
CA LYS A 145 8.70 15.67 -15.01
C LYS A 145 8.07 15.06 -13.76
N MET A 146 6.79 15.36 -13.50
CA MET A 146 6.06 14.71 -12.40
C MET A 146 5.90 13.22 -12.65
N ARG A 147 5.51 12.81 -13.87
CA ARG A 147 5.36 11.38 -14.22
C ARG A 147 6.64 10.60 -13.96
N GLU A 148 7.79 11.17 -14.33
CA GLU A 148 9.08 10.52 -14.09
C GLU A 148 9.36 10.32 -12.60
N ARG A 149 9.02 11.30 -11.76
CA ARG A 149 9.18 11.17 -10.30
C ARG A 149 8.32 10.08 -9.69
N PHE A 150 7.13 9.84 -10.23
CA PHE A 150 6.24 8.78 -9.72
C PHE A 150 6.77 7.37 -9.93
N LYS A 151 7.73 7.17 -10.85
CA LYS A 151 8.38 5.86 -11.06
C LYS A 151 9.14 5.38 -9.81
N ALA A 152 9.64 6.31 -9.01
CA ALA A 152 10.32 6.01 -7.76
C ALA A 152 9.36 5.82 -6.57
N CYS A 153 8.08 6.17 -6.71
CA CYS A 153 7.13 6.13 -5.60
C CYS A 153 6.76 4.71 -5.20
N HIS A 154 6.62 4.47 -3.90
CA HIS A 154 6.33 3.16 -3.34
C HIS A 154 4.85 2.77 -3.51
N MET A 155 4.61 1.45 -3.54
CA MET A 155 3.27 0.88 -3.44
C MET A 155 2.67 1.13 -2.05
N PRO A 156 1.41 1.59 -1.92
CA PRO A 156 0.72 1.62 -0.63
C PRO A 156 0.52 0.21 -0.08
N LEU A 157 1.05 -0.08 1.11
CA LEU A 157 0.83 -1.39 1.75
C LEU A 157 -0.45 -1.36 2.60
N ASP A 158 -1.41 -2.23 2.27
CA ASP A 158 -2.57 -2.55 3.09
C ASP A 158 -2.82 -4.07 3.17
N SER A 159 -3.98 -4.48 3.69
CA SER A 159 -4.32 -5.90 3.79
C SER A 159 -4.38 -6.62 2.44
N PHE A 160 -4.83 -5.96 1.37
CA PHE A 160 -4.89 -6.55 0.03
C PHE A 160 -3.50 -6.66 -0.58
N SER A 161 -2.69 -5.61 -0.45
CA SER A 161 -1.31 -5.61 -0.96
C SER A 161 -0.44 -6.65 -0.22
N LEU A 162 -0.61 -6.80 1.10
CA LEU A 162 0.11 -7.81 1.88
C LEU A 162 -0.35 -9.24 1.58
N GLU A 163 -1.65 -9.45 1.33
CA GLU A 163 -2.15 -10.77 0.90
C GLU A 163 -1.62 -11.13 -0.48
N TRP A 164 -1.61 -10.19 -1.44
CA TRP A 164 -0.96 -10.39 -2.73
C TRP A 164 0.51 -10.71 -2.55
N PHE A 165 1.24 -9.91 -1.76
CA PHE A 165 2.66 -10.12 -1.51
C PHE A 165 2.91 -11.55 -0.99
N LYS A 166 2.15 -11.97 0.01
CA LYS A 166 2.22 -13.33 0.56
C LYS A 166 2.02 -14.39 -0.52
N ARG A 167 1.00 -14.26 -1.37
CA ARG A 167 0.67 -15.26 -2.40
C ARG A 167 1.61 -15.24 -3.61
N CYS A 168 2.06 -14.07 -4.01
CA CYS A 168 2.97 -13.89 -5.15
C CYS A 168 4.34 -14.45 -4.82
N PHE A 169 4.82 -14.22 -3.59
CA PHE A 169 6.21 -14.48 -3.21
C PHE A 169 6.39 -15.69 -2.27
N LYS A 170 5.34 -16.45 -1.91
CA LYS A 170 5.44 -17.59 -0.95
C LYS A 170 6.44 -18.69 -1.33
N GLU A 171 6.68 -18.87 -2.62
CA GLU A 171 7.53 -19.93 -3.19
C GLU A 171 8.85 -19.38 -3.73
N GLU A 172 9.04 -18.06 -3.66
CA GLU A 172 10.26 -17.43 -4.12
C GLU A 172 11.40 -17.69 -3.13
N ASP A 173 12.59 -17.87 -3.70
CA ASP A 173 13.80 -18.13 -2.94
C ASP A 173 14.53 -16.81 -2.63
N PHE A 174 14.58 -16.46 -1.36
CA PHE A 174 15.24 -15.26 -0.84
C PHE A 174 16.69 -15.52 -0.41
N PHE A 175 17.30 -16.61 -0.88
CA PHE A 175 18.70 -16.95 -0.58
C PHE A 175 19.73 -15.98 -1.18
N ASP A 176 19.31 -15.01 -2.02
CA ASP A 176 20.16 -13.92 -2.50
C ASP A 176 20.66 -13.06 -1.30
N LYS A 177 21.86 -13.42 -0.80
CA LYS A 177 22.43 -12.87 0.43
C LYS A 177 22.67 -11.36 0.32
N ASP A 178 23.07 -10.85 -0.84
CA ASP A 178 23.46 -9.43 -0.95
C ASP A 178 22.28 -8.49 -0.72
N TYR A 179 21.08 -8.92 -1.11
CA TYR A 179 19.88 -8.10 -0.97
C TYR A 179 19.27 -8.14 0.45
N PHE A 180 19.41 -9.26 1.16
CA PHE A 180 18.72 -9.50 2.45
C PHE A 180 19.63 -9.79 3.65
N THR A 181 20.97 -9.68 3.52
CA THR A 181 21.98 -9.93 4.59
C THR A 181 21.72 -9.18 5.91
N LYS A 182 20.92 -8.12 5.89
CA LYS A 182 20.59 -7.33 7.09
C LYS A 182 19.41 -7.89 7.90
N LEU A 183 18.75 -8.94 7.40
CA LEU A 183 17.56 -9.51 8.04
C LEU A 183 17.89 -10.79 8.82
N PRO A 184 17.29 -10.99 10.01
CA PRO A 184 17.48 -12.21 10.79
C PRO A 184 16.95 -13.46 10.08
N ASP A 185 17.72 -14.55 10.09
CA ASP A 185 17.35 -15.87 9.55
C ASP A 185 15.97 -16.37 10.03
N LYS A 186 15.58 -16.05 11.27
CA LYS A 186 14.29 -16.46 11.87
C LYS A 186 13.05 -15.90 11.18
N LEU A 187 13.23 -14.85 10.36
CA LEU A 187 12.18 -14.32 9.50
C LEU A 187 11.87 -15.25 8.34
N PHE A 188 12.75 -16.20 8.00
CA PHE A 188 12.58 -17.08 6.85
C PHE A 188 12.35 -18.52 7.27
N LYS A 189 11.70 -19.29 6.39
CA LYS A 189 11.62 -20.74 6.49
C LYS A 189 12.74 -21.34 5.64
N LYS A 190 13.69 -22.03 6.29
CA LYS A 190 14.69 -22.85 5.60
C LYS A 190 14.04 -24.13 5.10
N VAL A 191 14.20 -24.44 3.82
CA VAL A 191 13.78 -25.72 3.22
C VAL A 191 14.99 -26.42 2.59
N ASP A 192 14.85 -27.70 2.27
CA ASP A 192 15.94 -28.54 1.75
C ASP A 192 16.68 -27.86 0.59
N GLY A 193 18.02 -27.87 0.65
CA GLY A 193 18.88 -27.17 -0.32
C GLY A 193 19.16 -25.70 -0.01
N GLU A 194 19.08 -25.29 1.26
CA GLU A 194 19.36 -23.93 1.78
C GLU A 194 18.42 -22.80 1.34
N LYS A 195 17.37 -23.09 0.56
CA LYS A 195 16.41 -22.06 0.12
C LYS A 195 15.76 -21.35 1.31
N LEU A 196 15.59 -20.03 1.19
CA LEU A 196 14.92 -19.19 2.18
C LEU A 196 13.56 -18.77 1.65
N LEU A 197 12.50 -19.38 2.16
CA LEU A 197 11.13 -19.00 1.80
C LEU A 197 10.56 -17.99 2.79
N LEU A 198 9.58 -17.22 2.34
CA LEU A 198 8.80 -16.34 3.21
C LEU A 198 8.16 -17.13 4.35
N LYS A 199 8.33 -16.62 5.57
CA LYS A 199 7.59 -17.11 6.73
C LYS A 199 6.30 -16.31 6.87
N ALA A 200 5.18 -16.91 6.47
CA ALA A 200 3.87 -16.26 6.44
C ALA A 200 3.50 -15.60 7.78
N GLU A 201 3.80 -16.26 8.89
CA GLU A 201 3.55 -15.78 10.24
C GLU A 201 4.47 -14.62 10.66
N SER A 202 5.52 -14.32 9.91
CA SER A 202 6.37 -13.13 10.08
C SER A 202 5.89 -11.93 9.25
N ILE A 203 4.90 -12.11 8.37
CA ILE A 203 4.19 -10.98 7.75
C ILE A 203 3.27 -10.36 8.81
N GLY A 204 3.54 -9.10 9.17
CA GLY A 204 2.75 -8.37 10.17
C GLY A 204 1.52 -7.69 9.57
N SER A 205 0.70 -7.06 10.41
CA SER A 205 -0.36 -6.16 9.91
C SER A 205 0.28 -4.91 9.29
N TRP A 206 -0.25 -4.41 8.18
CA TRP A 206 0.26 -3.20 7.52
C TRP A 206 0.33 -2.01 8.48
N SER A 207 -0.66 -1.90 9.38
CA SER A 207 -0.76 -0.82 10.36
C SER A 207 0.26 -0.93 11.50
N SER A 208 0.93 -2.07 11.66
CA SER A 208 1.96 -2.29 12.68
C SER A 208 3.34 -2.53 12.09
N ILE A 209 3.51 -2.34 10.77
CA ILE A 209 4.83 -2.43 10.13
C ILE A 209 5.74 -1.37 10.74
N LYS A 210 6.97 -1.79 11.03
CA LYS A 210 8.08 -0.99 11.54
C LYS A 210 9.18 -0.90 10.48
N THR A 211 10.02 0.13 10.58
CA THR A 211 11.26 0.21 9.79
C THR A 211 12.33 -0.74 10.31
N LEU A 212 13.40 -0.93 9.55
CA LEU A 212 14.62 -1.59 10.03
C LEU A 212 15.10 -0.97 11.36
N SER A 213 15.22 0.36 11.40
CA SER A 213 15.71 1.10 12.59
C SER A 213 14.80 0.97 13.83
N GLU A 214 13.49 0.80 13.64
CA GLU A 214 12.54 0.59 14.75
C GLU A 214 12.53 -0.86 15.25
N ASN A 215 13.02 -1.80 14.44
CA ASN A 215 13.04 -3.23 14.75
C ASN A 215 14.34 -3.68 15.43
N GLU A 216 15.44 -2.94 15.32
CA GLU A 216 16.75 -3.27 15.92
C GLU A 216 16.71 -3.43 17.45
N THR A 217 15.65 -2.93 18.10
CA THR A 217 15.48 -2.95 19.57
C THR A 217 14.65 -4.14 20.08
N GLU A 218 14.00 -4.89 19.19
CA GLU A 218 13.23 -6.10 19.51
C GLU A 218 13.89 -7.32 18.84
N GLU A 219 13.51 -8.53 19.23
CA GLU A 219 13.95 -9.77 18.56
C GLU A 219 13.46 -9.88 17.08
N MET A 220 13.28 -8.78 16.34
CA MET A 220 12.83 -8.67 14.95
C MET A 220 12.22 -9.96 14.38
N ILE A 221 10.93 -10.14 14.71
CA ILE A 221 10.14 -11.32 14.33
C ILE A 221 9.20 -11.05 13.15
N ARG A 222 9.13 -9.78 12.70
CA ARG A 222 8.35 -9.33 11.56
C ARG A 222 9.24 -8.69 10.50
N TYR A 223 8.87 -8.86 9.24
CA TYR A 223 9.56 -8.16 8.15
C TYR A 223 9.39 -6.64 8.27
N PRO A 224 10.46 -5.85 8.08
CA PRO A 224 10.40 -4.40 8.12
C PRO A 224 9.78 -3.85 6.82
N TYR A 225 9.40 -2.57 6.82
CA TYR A 225 8.85 -1.91 5.64
C TYR A 225 9.77 -2.00 4.41
N GLU A 226 11.07 -1.80 4.63
CA GLU A 226 12.10 -1.80 3.59
C GLU A 226 12.11 -3.12 2.82
N PHE A 227 11.90 -4.25 3.51
CA PHE A 227 11.81 -5.56 2.87
C PHE A 227 10.70 -5.62 1.81
N TYR A 228 9.47 -5.19 2.16
CA TYR A 228 8.36 -5.20 1.21
C TYR A 228 8.62 -4.24 0.04
N ARG A 229 9.08 -3.02 0.33
CA ARG A 229 9.43 -2.02 -0.69
C ARG A 229 10.42 -2.59 -1.69
N ASP A 230 11.49 -3.18 -1.19
CA ASP A 230 12.61 -3.67 -1.96
C ASP A 230 12.19 -4.89 -2.80
N VAL A 231 11.45 -5.85 -2.24
CA VAL A 231 10.92 -6.98 -3.01
C VAL A 231 9.97 -6.52 -4.13
N ILE A 232 9.07 -5.58 -3.85
CA ILE A 232 8.14 -5.03 -4.84
C ILE A 232 8.88 -4.29 -5.96
N LYS A 233 9.93 -3.53 -5.61
CA LYS A 233 10.76 -2.82 -6.58
C LYS A 233 11.45 -3.81 -7.53
N LYS A 234 12.12 -4.83 -6.99
CA LYS A 234 12.77 -5.89 -7.77
C LYS A 234 11.78 -6.61 -8.67
N TYR A 235 10.59 -6.93 -8.16
CA TYR A 235 9.52 -7.53 -8.96
C TYR A 235 9.13 -6.66 -10.17
N CYS A 236 9.01 -5.34 -9.99
CA CYS A 236 8.72 -4.42 -11.10
C CYS A 236 9.87 -4.35 -12.11
N GLU A 237 11.12 -4.31 -11.64
CA GLU A 237 12.32 -4.31 -12.49
C GLU A 237 12.39 -5.57 -13.36
N GLU A 238 12.25 -6.75 -12.74
CA GLU A 238 12.23 -8.04 -13.45
C GLU A 238 11.05 -8.16 -14.42
N TYR A 239 9.89 -7.60 -14.07
CA TYR A 239 8.74 -7.54 -14.96
C TYR A 239 9.06 -6.69 -16.20
N ASN A 240 9.66 -5.51 -16.00
CA ASN A 240 9.98 -4.57 -17.08
C ASN A 240 11.07 -5.11 -18.02
N GLU A 241 12.04 -5.87 -17.50
CA GLU A 241 13.06 -6.54 -18.31
C GLU A 241 12.46 -7.61 -19.24
N LYS A 242 11.47 -8.36 -18.75
CA LYS A 242 10.82 -9.45 -19.51
C LYS A 242 9.75 -8.93 -20.47
N GLU A 243 9.02 -7.89 -20.09
CA GLU A 243 7.87 -7.36 -20.83
C GLU A 243 8.24 -6.05 -21.55
N VAL A 244 8.99 -6.16 -22.65
CA VAL A 244 9.57 -5.04 -23.45
C VAL A 244 8.58 -3.96 -23.87
N LYS A 245 7.26 -4.23 -23.85
CA LYS A 245 6.24 -3.30 -24.32
C LYS A 245 5.56 -2.49 -23.21
N ARG A 246 5.77 -2.81 -21.93
CA ARG A 246 4.97 -2.23 -20.83
C ARG A 246 5.76 -2.16 -19.53
N GLU A 247 6.21 -0.95 -19.20
CA GLU A 247 6.80 -0.69 -17.89
C GLU A 247 5.72 -0.55 -16.81
N ILE A 248 6.03 -1.07 -15.63
CA ILE A 248 5.27 -0.91 -14.39
C ILE A 248 6.21 -0.51 -13.26
N TYR A 249 5.76 0.37 -12.40
CA TYR A 249 6.51 0.83 -11.22
C TYR A 249 5.71 0.58 -9.94
N PRO A 250 6.35 0.58 -8.75
CA PRO A 250 5.70 0.14 -7.50
C PRO A 250 4.38 0.86 -7.18
N LEU A 251 4.30 2.19 -7.34
CA LEU A 251 3.05 2.91 -7.14
C LEU A 251 1.95 2.48 -8.14
N GLN A 252 2.32 2.26 -9.40
CA GLN A 252 1.41 1.86 -10.46
C GLN A 252 0.87 0.44 -10.26
N LEU A 253 1.70 -0.45 -9.69
CA LEU A 253 1.33 -1.83 -9.37
C LEU A 253 0.07 -1.91 -8.50
N ASP A 254 -0.12 -0.95 -7.59
CA ASP A 254 -1.31 -0.88 -6.73
C ASP A 254 -2.62 -0.62 -7.48
N PHE A 255 -2.60 -0.02 -8.67
CA PHE A 255 -3.81 0.12 -9.49
C PHE A 255 -4.28 -1.23 -10.04
N ILE A 256 -3.40 -2.22 -10.09
CA ILE A 256 -3.70 -3.57 -10.59
C ILE A 256 -3.96 -4.53 -9.42
N VAL A 257 -3.05 -4.56 -8.45
CA VAL A 257 -3.09 -5.51 -7.34
C VAL A 257 -4.32 -5.28 -6.48
N TRP A 258 -4.56 -4.03 -6.05
CA TRP A 258 -5.63 -3.70 -5.12
C TRP A 258 -7.01 -4.16 -5.59
N PRO A 259 -7.51 -3.78 -6.80
CA PRO A 259 -8.86 -4.17 -7.21
C PRO A 259 -8.98 -5.66 -7.55
N LYS A 260 -7.90 -6.29 -8.04
CA LYS A 260 -7.91 -7.73 -8.33
C LYS A 260 -7.99 -8.56 -7.04
N MET A 261 -7.14 -8.25 -6.06
CA MET A 261 -7.16 -8.93 -4.76
C MET A 261 -8.48 -8.74 -4.02
N GLN A 262 -9.08 -7.55 -4.12
CA GLN A 262 -10.38 -7.29 -3.53
C GLN A 262 -11.45 -8.28 -4.02
N LYS A 263 -11.47 -8.54 -5.34
CA LYS A 263 -12.42 -9.48 -5.97
C LYS A 263 -12.11 -10.94 -5.62
N ILE A 264 -10.83 -11.32 -5.66
CA ILE A 264 -10.38 -12.67 -5.34
C ILE A 264 -10.73 -13.02 -3.89
N MET A 265 -10.34 -12.16 -2.94
CA MET A 265 -10.61 -12.39 -1.52
C MET A 265 -12.10 -12.37 -1.20
N ALA A 266 -12.90 -11.55 -1.89
CA ALA A 266 -14.36 -11.56 -1.73
C ALA A 266 -14.99 -12.87 -2.21
N ALA A 267 -14.55 -13.39 -3.37
CA ALA A 267 -15.02 -14.68 -3.88
C ALA A 267 -14.64 -15.84 -2.94
N GLU A 268 -13.42 -15.83 -2.40
CA GLU A 268 -12.95 -16.84 -1.44
C GLU A 268 -13.71 -16.76 -0.12
N ALA A 269 -13.95 -15.55 0.40
CA ALA A 269 -14.75 -15.36 1.60
C ALA A 269 -16.19 -15.87 1.42
N PHE A 270 -16.78 -15.68 0.24
CA PHE A 270 -18.10 -16.21 -0.09
C PHE A 270 -18.10 -17.74 -0.14
N ILE A 271 -17.13 -18.36 -0.82
CA ILE A 271 -16.97 -19.82 -0.86
C ILE A 271 -16.84 -20.37 0.56
N LYS A 272 -16.03 -19.73 1.42
CA LYS A 272 -15.88 -20.13 2.82
C LYS A 272 -17.20 -20.19 3.57
N THR A 273 -18.10 -19.23 3.33
CA THR A 273 -19.41 -19.23 4.00
C THR A 273 -20.33 -20.36 3.55
N MET A 274 -20.05 -20.98 2.40
CA MET A 274 -20.82 -22.10 1.84
C MET A 274 -20.19 -23.47 2.16
N GLU A 275 -18.87 -23.52 2.31
CA GLU A 275 -18.17 -24.73 2.77
C GLU A 275 -18.49 -24.93 4.27
N GLU A 276 -19.53 -25.71 4.58
CA GLU A 276 -19.93 -26.12 5.94
C GLU A 276 -18.87 -26.99 6.67
N SER A 277 -17.57 -26.77 6.45
CA SER A 277 -16.53 -27.64 6.97
C SER A 277 -16.08 -27.22 8.37
N GLU A 278 -16.22 -28.14 9.33
CA GLU A 278 -15.70 -28.06 10.71
C GLU A 278 -14.15 -28.07 10.79
N ASP A 279 -13.44 -28.28 9.68
CA ASP A 279 -11.97 -28.41 9.63
C ASP A 279 -11.26 -27.16 9.06
N GLU A 280 -10.91 -26.21 9.93
CA GLU A 280 -10.19 -24.97 9.58
C GLU A 280 -8.84 -25.21 8.87
N LYS A 281 -8.22 -26.38 9.06
CA LYS A 281 -6.86 -26.70 8.56
C LYS A 281 -6.80 -27.00 7.06
N GLU A 282 -7.82 -27.62 6.49
CA GLU A 282 -7.87 -27.91 5.05
C GLU A 282 -8.16 -26.64 4.25
N TYR A 283 -9.02 -25.78 4.78
CA TYR A 283 -9.31 -24.45 4.23
C TYR A 283 -8.07 -23.54 4.18
N GLU A 284 -7.28 -23.45 5.26
CA GLU A 284 -6.07 -22.60 5.28
C GLU A 284 -5.00 -23.04 4.27
N LYS A 285 -4.97 -24.32 3.88
CA LYS A 285 -4.05 -24.83 2.85
C LYS A 285 -4.48 -24.41 1.44
N ASN A 286 -5.78 -24.34 1.17
CA ASN A 286 -6.36 -23.86 -0.10
C ASN A 286 -6.36 -22.32 -0.22
N LYS A 287 -6.33 -21.60 0.92
CA LYS A 287 -6.36 -20.13 1.00
C LYS A 287 -5.13 -19.41 0.40
N LEU A 288 -4.05 -20.13 0.13
CA LEU A 288 -2.75 -19.55 -0.27
C LEU A 288 -2.27 -20.07 -1.61
N GLU A 289 -3.19 -20.23 -2.57
CA GLU A 289 -2.82 -20.41 -3.98
C GLU A 289 -1.88 -19.29 -4.44
N LYS A 290 -0.88 -19.64 -5.25
CA LYS A 290 0.03 -18.64 -5.83
C LYS A 290 -0.79 -17.74 -6.75
N TYR A 291 -0.55 -16.44 -6.65
CA TYR A 291 -1.23 -15.48 -7.49
C TYR A 291 -0.28 -14.34 -7.88
N ASP A 292 -0.15 -14.12 -9.18
CA ASP A 292 0.68 -13.10 -9.82
C ASP A 292 -0.24 -12.14 -10.63
N ILE A 293 0.20 -10.90 -10.86
CA ILE A 293 -0.60 -9.92 -11.60
C ILE A 293 -0.84 -10.33 -13.05
N LYS A 294 0.02 -11.19 -13.61
CA LYS A 294 -0.11 -11.76 -14.96
C LYS A 294 -1.26 -12.76 -15.05
N ASP A 295 -1.71 -13.30 -13.91
CA ASP A 295 -2.80 -14.25 -13.89
C ASP A 295 -4.10 -13.58 -14.33
N SER A 296 -4.84 -14.30 -15.17
CA SER A 296 -6.10 -13.82 -15.71
C SER A 296 -7.14 -13.80 -14.60
N LEU A 297 -7.56 -12.60 -14.18
CA LEU A 297 -8.61 -12.44 -13.16
C LEU A 297 -9.89 -13.19 -13.58
N ASN A 298 -10.25 -13.16 -14.87
CA ASN A 298 -11.43 -13.86 -15.37
C ASN A 298 -11.31 -15.38 -15.20
N GLN A 299 -10.12 -15.93 -15.41
CA GLN A 299 -9.89 -17.36 -15.21
C GLN A 299 -9.96 -17.71 -13.73
N VAL A 300 -9.27 -16.95 -12.87
CA VAL A 300 -9.32 -17.13 -11.42
C VAL A 300 -10.76 -17.09 -10.91
N LEU A 301 -11.54 -16.09 -11.33
CA LEU A 301 -12.95 -15.98 -10.92
C LEU A 301 -13.83 -17.08 -11.51
N LYS A 302 -13.53 -17.58 -12.71
CA LYS A 302 -14.24 -18.73 -13.31
C LYS A 302 -13.99 -20.00 -12.50
N ASP A 303 -12.76 -20.23 -12.05
CA ASP A 303 -12.42 -21.39 -11.23
C ASP A 303 -13.14 -21.31 -9.87
N ARG A 304 -13.21 -20.11 -9.27
CA ARG A 304 -14.02 -19.88 -8.06
C ARG A 304 -15.53 -20.07 -8.31
N LEU A 305 -16.05 -19.64 -9.46
CA LEU A 305 -17.47 -19.85 -9.82
C LEU A 305 -17.79 -21.34 -9.99
N ASN A 306 -16.91 -22.11 -10.62
CA ASN A 306 -17.08 -23.56 -10.74
C ASN A 306 -17.13 -24.21 -9.35
N ARG A 307 -16.25 -23.79 -8.44
CA ARG A 307 -16.29 -24.26 -7.05
C ARG A 307 -17.62 -23.95 -6.36
N ILE A 308 -18.16 -22.75 -6.55
CA ILE A 308 -19.49 -22.37 -6.01
C ILE A 308 -20.58 -23.28 -6.58
N ARG A 309 -20.58 -23.52 -7.90
CA ARG A 309 -21.55 -24.40 -8.58
C ARG A 309 -21.51 -25.82 -8.02
N ASP A 310 -20.31 -26.36 -7.82
CA ASP A 310 -20.11 -27.66 -7.20
C ASP A 310 -20.72 -27.72 -5.78
N LEU A 311 -20.56 -26.66 -4.99
CA LEU A 311 -21.10 -26.58 -3.62
C LEU A 311 -22.63 -26.50 -3.57
N ILE A 312 -23.26 -25.85 -4.55
CA ILE A 312 -24.73 -25.71 -4.61
C ILE A 312 -25.41 -26.84 -5.41
N GLY A 313 -24.64 -27.80 -5.94
CA GLY A 313 -25.17 -28.93 -6.69
C GLY A 313 -25.66 -28.60 -8.11
N GLU A 314 -25.27 -27.45 -8.66
CA GLU A 314 -25.50 -27.10 -10.07
C GLU A 314 -24.38 -27.71 -10.93
N LYS A 315 -24.69 -28.74 -11.72
CA LYS A 315 -23.77 -29.31 -12.73
C LYS A 315 -23.81 -28.54 -14.04
#